data_AF-A0A970FVS6-F1
#
_entry.id   AF-A0A970FVS6-F1
#
_cell.length_a   1.000
_cell.length_b   1.000
_cell.length_c   1.000
_cell.angle_alpha   90.00
_cell.angle_beta   90.00
_cell.angle_gamma   90.00
#
_symmetry.space_group_name_H-M   'P 1'
#
loop_
_entity.id
_entity.type
_entity.pdbx_description
1 polymer ?
#
loop_
_entity_poly.entity_id
_entity_poly.type
_entity_poly.pdbx_seq_one_letter_code
_entity_poly.pdbx_strand_id
1 'polypeptide(L)' 'IVDDVVSTGQSMRALDKLVEHSGGRITGQCAILAEGDAIGRKDIFYLETLPLFFDSDGENGDNGGK' A
#
# COMPACT_ATOMS: atom_id res chain seq x y z
N ILE A 1 -1.28 5.99 -13.81
CA ILE A 1 -0.40 4.94 -13.26
C ILE A 1 -1.26 3.94 -12.52
N VAL A 2 -0.96 2.65 -12.65
CA VAL A 2 -1.71 1.57 -12.00
C VAL A 2 -0.72 0.72 -11.23
N ASP A 3 -1.06 0.36 -10.01
CA ASP A 3 -0.29 -0.56 -9.15
C ASP A 3 -1.21 -1.64 -8.54
N ASP A 4 -0.65 -2.70 -7.99
CA ASP A 4 -1.44 -3.68 -7.23
C ASP A 4 -1.81 -3.13 -5.84
N VAL A 5 -0.80 -2.64 -5.11
CA VAL A 5 -0.92 -2.11 -3.75
C VAL A 5 -0.19 -0.78 -3.65
N VAL A 6 -0.82 0.20 -3.00
CA VAL A 6 -0.16 1.46 -2.65
C VAL A 6 0.04 1.58 -1.13
N SER A 7 1.26 1.94 -0.75
CA SER A 7 1.67 2.22 0.64
C SER A 7 1.96 3.72 0.82
N THR A 8 3.18 4.11 1.20
CA THR A 8 3.61 5.53 1.19
C THR A 8 3.46 6.23 -0.17
N GLY A 9 3.41 5.46 -1.27
CA GLY A 9 3.29 5.96 -2.65
C GLY A 9 4.56 6.58 -3.23
N GLN A 10 5.73 6.33 -2.64
CA GLN A 10 7.01 6.83 -3.18
C GLN A 10 7.33 6.26 -4.56
N SER A 11 7.02 4.98 -4.80
CA SER A 11 7.20 4.34 -6.11
C SER A 11 6.37 5.05 -7.20
N MET A 12 5.11 5.38 -6.90
CA MET A 12 4.22 6.12 -7.78
C MET A 12 4.77 7.54 -8.08
N ARG A 13 5.29 8.24 -7.07
CA ARG A 13 5.94 9.56 -7.25
C ARG A 13 7.19 9.49 -8.14
N ALA A 14 7.96 8.41 -8.06
CA ALA A 14 9.10 8.21 -8.94
C ALA A 14 8.65 8.02 -10.39
N LEU A 15 7.57 7.26 -10.62
CA LEU A 15 6.97 7.10 -11.94
C LEU A 15 6.35 8.40 -12.47
N ASP A 16 5.68 9.20 -11.64
CA ASP A 16 5.18 10.52 -12.04
C ASP A 16 6.31 11.39 -12.57
N LYS A 17 7.42 11.48 -11.82
CA LYS A 17 8.62 12.23 -12.24
C LYS A 17 9.18 11.69 -13.55
N LEU A 18 9.25 10.37 -13.73
CA LEU A 18 9.74 9.77 -14.96
C LEU A 18 8.86 10.13 -16.17
N VAL A 19 7.54 10.09 -16.00
CA VAL A 19 6.58 10.47 -17.04
C VAL A 19 6.72 11.96 -17.38
N GLU A 20 6.83 12.83 -16.38
CA GLU A 20 7.06 14.27 -16.58
C GLU A 20 8.37 14.55 -17.34
N HIS A 21 9.48 13.89 -16.96
CA HIS A 21 10.77 14.01 -17.66
C HIS A 21 10.70 13.53 -19.12
N SER A 22 9.79 12.60 -19.41
CA SER A 22 9.53 12.09 -20.76
C SER A 22 8.56 12.96 -21.56
N GLY A 23 8.11 14.10 -21.01
CA GLY A 23 7.13 14.99 -21.62
C GLY A 23 5.69 14.47 -21.58
N GLY A 24 5.44 13.41 -20.81
CA GLY A 24 4.12 12.86 -20.59
C GLY A 24 3.34 13.61 -19.51
N ARG A 25 2.03 13.40 -19.48
CA ARG A 25 1.14 13.96 -18.45
C ARG A 25 0.38 12.85 -17.75
N ILE A 26 0.43 12.85 -16.43
CA ILE A 26 -0.36 11.94 -15.60
C ILE A 26 -1.83 12.36 -15.65
N THR A 27 -2.70 11.43 -16.05
CA THR A 27 -4.16 11.65 -16.13
C THR A 27 -4.92 11.03 -14.96
N GLY A 28 -4.23 10.25 -14.12
CA GLY A 28 -4.81 9.60 -12.96
C GLY A 28 -3.89 8.55 -12.36
N GLN A 29 -4.16 8.18 -11.12
CA GLN A 29 -3.46 7.14 -10.37
C GLN A 29 -4.48 6.21 -9.74
N CYS A 30 -4.24 4.90 -9.83
CA CYS A 30 -5.04 3.92 -9.14
C CYS A 30 -4.22 2.73 -8.64
N ALA A 31 -4.74 2.05 -7.62
CA ALA A 31 -4.26 0.77 -7.14
C ALA A 31 -5.45 -0.15 -6.84
N ILE A 32 -5.23 -1.46 -6.72
CA ILE A 32 -6.29 -2.37 -6.26
C ILE A 32 -6.49 -2.18 -4.76
N LEU A 33 -5.39 -2.20 -3.99
CA LEU A 33 -5.41 -2.11 -2.53
C LEU A 33 -4.60 -0.92 -2.01
N ALA A 34 -5.03 -0.34 -0.89
CA ALA A 34 -4.26 0.64 -0.12
C ALA A 34 -3.83 0.06 1.23
N GLU A 35 -2.57 0.27 1.62
CA GLU A 35 -2.04 -0.09 2.93
C GLU A 35 -1.44 1.14 3.64
N GLY A 36 -1.38 1.09 4.97
CA GLY A 36 -0.72 2.12 5.78
C GLY A 36 -1.12 3.56 5.43
N ASP A 37 -0.12 4.39 5.14
CA ASP A 37 -0.28 5.82 4.83
C ASP A 37 -1.10 6.12 3.56
N ALA A 38 -1.37 5.12 2.72
CA ALA A 38 -2.22 5.32 1.55
C ALA A 38 -3.71 5.44 1.90
N ILE A 39 -4.12 4.88 3.03
CA ILE A 39 -5.53 4.78 3.39
C ILE A 39 -6.09 6.18 3.63
N GLY A 40 -7.16 6.54 2.92
CA GLY A 40 -7.81 7.85 3.01
C GLY A 40 -7.18 8.95 2.15
N ARG A 41 -6.12 8.65 1.39
CA ARG A 41 -5.59 9.58 0.38
C ARG A 41 -6.64 9.88 -0.69
N LYS A 42 -6.70 11.14 -1.12
CA LYS A 42 -7.64 11.64 -2.14
C LYS A 42 -7.01 11.79 -3.53
N ASP A 43 -5.69 11.64 -3.62
CA ASP A 43 -4.92 11.77 -4.85
C ASP A 43 -4.76 10.44 -5.60
N ILE A 44 -5.27 9.33 -5.05
CA ILE A 44 -5.25 8.00 -5.68
C ILE A 44 -6.58 7.29 -5.49
N PHE A 45 -7.05 6.59 -6.53
CA PHE A 45 -8.20 5.70 -6.44
C PHE A 45 -7.76 4.30 -6.03
N TYR A 46 -8.39 3.72 -5.00
CA TYR A 46 -8.20 2.32 -4.65
C TYR A 46 -9.54 1.66 -4.35
N LEU A 47 -9.61 0.34 -4.50
CA LEU A 47 -10.86 -0.41 -4.34
C LEU A 47 -11.10 -0.75 -2.87
N GLU A 48 -10.08 -1.23 -2.17
CA GLU A 48 -10.18 -1.61 -0.75
C GLU A 48 -8.89 -1.37 0.02
N THR A 49 -8.97 -1.41 1.36
CA THR A 49 -7.77 -1.42 2.20
C THR A 49 -7.20 -2.83 2.32
N LEU A 50 -5.88 -3.00 2.26
CA LEU A 50 -5.22 -4.27 2.54
C LEU A 50 -5.37 -4.60 4.04
N PRO A 51 -5.99 -5.72 4.43
CA PRO A 51 -6.14 -6.09 5.82
C PRO A 51 -4.78 -6.49 6.41
N LEU A 52 -4.41 -5.84 7.52
CA LEU A 52 -3.24 -6.24 8.30
C LEU A 52 -3.62 -7.42 9.19
N PHE A 53 -3.00 -8.57 8.96
CA PHE A 53 -3.06 -9.70 9.88
C PHE A 53 -1.95 -9.53 10.90
N PHE A 54 -2.33 -9.27 12.16
CA PHE A 54 -1.39 -9.38 13.27
C PHE A 54 -1.51 -10.80 13.80
N ASP A 55 -0.48 -11.63 13.59
CA ASP A 55 -0.38 -12.89 14.31
C ASP A 55 -0.35 -12.56 15.80
N SER A 56 -1.34 -13.05 16.53
CA SER A 56 -1.32 -12.97 17.99
C SER A 56 -0.08 -13.72 18.46
N ASP A 57 0.69 -13.05 19.31
CA ASP A 57 2.01 -13.46 19.80
C ASP A 57 2.15 -14.96 20.04
N GLY A 58 3.30 -15.52 19.66
CA GLY A 58 3.67 -16.89 19.98
C GLY A 58 3.51 -17.17 21.48
N GLU A 59 2.58 -18.07 21.82
CA GLU A 59 2.49 -18.68 23.14
C GLU A 59 3.76 -19.51 23.40
N ASN A 60 4.74 -18.88 24.04
CA ASN A 60 5.75 -19.59 24.82
C ASN A 60 5.12 -20.05 26.14
N GLY A 61 5.05 -21.37 26.34
CA GLY A 61 5.15 -21.98 27.68
C GLY A 61 3.89 -22.61 28.25
N ASP A 62 3.49 -23.79 27.75
CA ASP A 62 2.87 -24.78 28.64
C ASP A 62 3.97 -25.56 29.36
N ASN A 63 4.21 -25.19 30.61
CA ASN A 63 4.95 -25.97 31.60
C ASN A 63 3.92 -26.46 32.64
N GLY A 64 2.93 -27.22 32.18
CA GLY A 64 1.87 -27.80 33.00
C GLY A 64 2.13 -29.27 33.26
N GLY A 65 2.89 -29.58 34.32
CA GLY A 65 2.90 -30.92 34.87
C GLY A 65 1.50 -31.35 35.32
N LYS A 66 0.99 -32.42 34.71
CA LYS A 66 0.41 -33.61 35.36
C LYS A 66 0.10 -34.68 34.33
#